data_AF-A0A2T4U207-F1
#
_entry.id   AF-A0A2T4U207-F1
#
_cell.length_a   1.000
_cell.length_b   1.000
_cell.length_c   1.000
_cell.angle_alpha   90.00
_cell.angle_beta   90.00
_cell.angle_gamma   90.00
#
_symmetry.space_group_name_H-M   'P 1'
#
loop_
_entity.id
_entity.type
_entity.pdbx_description
1 polymer ?
#
loop_
_entity_poly.entity_id
_entity_poly.type
_entity_poly.pdbx_seq_one_letter_code
_entity_poly.pdbx_strand_id
1 'polypeptide(L)'
;MELCGKIQEDGTKCTNAAGAKTKHVGFGYCYEHDHTPEAEAQREKIKKLLEQHDAAELEELLVSEEAHPDISVGGFPTVLLYAIYLEDAPAVDVLLRHGADQRIIRRRDYSQNDIIRLVQQGKSGKLLEYADLTEEETEFFNASSSHRALMWWQQYGMRMALGGAAVLIISYVTGLWEQIGTLLTIAGAAWGVYLFVMKKKYTVLPDYRGPVWVFIAGGFFILFSGAWEGMQDALYTAVFLLLLGNTVLWINSIIRKDDSRRKRGIITGILFVLTVFLI
;
A
#
# COMPACT_ATOMS: atom_id res chain seq x y z
N MET A 1 8.27 9.31 20.22
CA MET A 1 7.01 9.18 19.46
C MET A 1 6.53 7.76 19.72
N GLU A 2 5.45 7.58 20.47
CA GLU A 2 4.91 6.23 20.74
C GLU A 2 4.31 5.68 19.45
N LEU A 3 4.60 4.40 19.17
CA LEU A 3 4.08 3.67 18.01
C LEU A 3 3.01 2.69 18.50
N CYS A 4 2.06 2.35 17.64
CA CYS A 4 0.95 1.48 18.00
C CYS A 4 1.49 0.11 18.50
N GLY A 5 1.19 -0.23 19.75
CA GLY A 5 1.76 -1.42 20.40
C GLY A 5 1.14 -2.75 19.96
N LYS A 6 0.09 -2.74 19.14
CA LYS A 6 -0.61 -3.98 18.73
C LYS A 6 0.27 -4.80 17.79
N ILE A 7 0.32 -6.11 18.07
CA ILE A 7 0.99 -7.11 17.25
C ILE A 7 -0.08 -7.71 16.32
N GLN A 8 0.18 -7.64 15.02
CA GLN A 8 -0.63 -8.20 13.94
C GLN A 8 -0.69 -9.74 14.02
N GLU A 9 -1.64 -10.36 13.33
CA GLU A 9 -1.74 -11.84 13.27
C GLU A 9 -0.46 -12.48 12.71
N ASP A 10 0.26 -11.76 11.85
CA ASP A 10 1.54 -12.19 11.28
C ASP A 10 2.75 -11.96 12.21
N GLY A 11 2.51 -11.39 13.41
CA GLY A 11 3.52 -11.11 14.43
C GLY A 11 4.23 -9.77 14.28
N THR A 12 3.88 -8.94 13.29
CA THR A 12 4.52 -7.62 13.12
C THR A 12 3.86 -6.56 14.03
N LYS A 13 4.62 -5.53 14.41
CA LYS A 13 4.10 -4.43 15.23
C LYS A 13 3.58 -3.31 14.34
N CYS A 14 2.40 -2.79 14.65
CA CYS A 14 1.86 -1.62 13.95
C CYS A 14 2.78 -0.40 14.19
N THR A 15 3.33 0.18 13.12
CA THR A 15 4.25 1.33 13.23
C THR A 15 3.56 2.68 12.99
N ASN A 16 2.22 2.72 12.97
CA ASN A 16 1.52 3.97 12.76
C ASN A 16 1.58 4.85 14.02
N ALA A 17 2.32 5.95 13.93
CA ALA A 17 2.48 6.93 15.00
C ALA A 17 1.21 7.77 15.23
N ALA A 18 0.33 7.90 14.23
CA ALA A 18 -0.95 8.60 14.36
C ALA A 18 -1.93 7.75 15.20
N GLY A 19 -2.13 6.48 14.83
CA GLY A 19 -3.00 5.55 15.58
C GLY A 19 -2.49 5.14 16.97
N ALA A 20 -1.22 5.39 17.28
CA ALA A 20 -0.64 5.10 18.61
C ALA A 20 -1.14 6.04 19.71
N LYS A 21 -1.48 7.28 19.35
CA LYS A 21 -1.86 8.33 20.32
C LYS A 21 -3.34 8.33 20.63
N THR A 22 -4.16 7.79 19.74
CA THR A 22 -5.60 8.01 19.75
C THR A 22 -6.36 7.03 20.63
N LYS A 23 -5.88 5.81 20.87
CA LYS A 23 -6.65 4.68 21.50
C LYS A 23 -7.97 4.30 20.80
N HIS A 24 -8.46 5.16 19.89
CA HIS A 24 -9.73 5.07 19.19
C HIS A 24 -9.76 4.03 18.08
N VAL A 25 -10.68 3.08 18.13
CA VAL A 25 -10.89 2.02 17.11
C VAL A 25 -11.20 2.62 15.72
N GLY A 26 -10.67 2.02 14.65
CA GLY A 26 -11.00 2.36 13.26
C GLY A 26 -10.45 3.69 12.68
N PHE A 27 -9.55 4.39 13.39
CA PHE A 27 -8.94 5.63 12.88
C PHE A 27 -7.42 5.59 12.77
N GLY A 28 -6.91 5.92 11.58
CA GLY A 28 -5.48 6.13 11.36
C GLY A 28 -4.64 4.91 11.73
N TYR A 29 -5.18 3.71 11.59
CA TYR A 29 -4.42 2.49 11.79
C TYR A 29 -3.88 1.91 10.49
N CYS A 30 -2.94 0.96 10.58
CA CYS A 30 -2.63 0.09 9.46
C CYS A 30 -3.88 -0.63 8.96
N TYR A 31 -3.94 -0.93 7.67
CA TYR A 31 -5.02 -1.67 6.99
C TYR A 31 -5.70 -2.76 7.85
N GLU A 32 -4.91 -3.58 8.53
CA GLU A 32 -5.43 -4.71 9.33
C GLU A 32 -6.26 -4.33 10.56
N HIS A 33 -6.08 -3.12 11.10
CA HIS A 33 -6.91 -2.59 12.19
C HIS A 33 -8.15 -1.85 11.70
N ASP A 34 -8.08 -1.37 10.45
CA ASP A 34 -9.18 -0.67 9.80
C ASP A 34 -10.27 -1.66 9.33
N HIS A 35 -9.91 -2.94 9.24
CA HIS A 35 -10.76 -4.05 8.80
C HIS A 35 -10.95 -5.13 9.87
N THR A 36 -10.84 -4.79 11.17
CA THR A 36 -11.22 -5.77 12.21
C THR A 36 -12.73 -5.84 12.33
N PRO A 37 -13.29 -6.99 12.77
CA PRO A 37 -14.72 -7.11 13.04
C PRO A 37 -15.26 -6.03 13.99
N GLU A 38 -14.46 -5.59 14.96
CA GLU A 38 -14.85 -4.51 15.89
C GLU A 38 -14.91 -3.15 15.19
N ALA A 39 -13.93 -2.83 14.34
CA ALA A 39 -13.93 -1.59 13.57
C ALA A 39 -15.08 -1.56 12.55
N GLU A 40 -15.36 -2.68 11.89
CA GLU A 40 -16.51 -2.81 10.98
C GLU A 40 -17.85 -2.69 11.73
N ALA A 41 -17.99 -3.35 12.88
CA ALA A 41 -19.19 -3.23 13.71
C ALA A 41 -19.41 -1.78 14.19
N GLN A 42 -18.34 -1.07 14.56
CA GLN A 42 -18.42 0.33 14.97
C GLN A 42 -18.81 1.24 13.80
N ARG A 43 -18.26 1.02 12.60
CA ARG A 43 -18.67 1.76 11.38
C ARG A 43 -20.12 1.55 11.02
N GLU A 44 -20.60 0.30 11.06
CA GLU A 44 -22.00 -0.01 10.78
C GLU A 44 -22.92 0.60 11.84
N LYS A 45 -22.50 0.62 13.12
CA LYS A 45 -23.24 1.32 14.18
C LYS A 45 -23.32 2.82 13.90
N ILE A 46 -22.20 3.48 13.63
CA ILE A 46 -22.16 4.92 13.29
C ILE A 46 -23.00 5.23 12.05
N LYS A 47 -22.86 4.42 11.00
CA LYS A 47 -23.63 4.55 9.76
C LYS A 47 -25.12 4.55 10.04
N LYS A 48 -25.59 3.57 10.83
CA LYS A 48 -27.00 3.44 11.20
C LYS A 48 -27.48 4.66 11.99
N LEU A 49 -26.69 5.15 12.96
CA LEU A 49 -27.04 6.35 13.74
C LEU A 49 -27.20 7.58 12.84
N LEU A 50 -26.31 7.75 11.86
CA LEU A 50 -26.40 8.83 10.89
C LEU A 50 -27.59 8.70 9.93
N GLU A 51 -27.89 7.49 9.44
CA GLU A 51 -29.06 7.24 8.61
C GLU A 51 -30.39 7.45 9.36
N GLN A 52 -30.35 7.34 10.69
CA GLN A 52 -31.48 7.58 11.59
C GLN A 52 -31.56 9.03 12.08
N HIS A 53 -30.57 9.87 11.75
CA HIS A 53 -30.41 11.23 12.25
C HIS A 53 -30.35 11.32 13.78
N ASP A 54 -29.79 10.30 14.44
CA ASP A 54 -29.67 10.24 15.90
C ASP A 54 -28.32 10.82 16.37
N ALA A 55 -28.24 12.15 16.35
CA ALA A 55 -27.06 12.88 16.80
C ALA A 55 -26.76 12.70 18.31
N ALA A 56 -27.78 12.41 19.12
CA ALA A 56 -27.63 12.23 20.56
C ALA A 56 -26.93 10.90 20.87
N GLU A 57 -27.38 9.80 20.26
CA GLU A 57 -26.73 8.50 20.41
C GLU A 57 -25.36 8.47 19.70
N LEU A 58 -25.17 9.25 18.64
CA LEU A 58 -23.85 9.48 18.04
C LEU A 58 -22.89 10.17 19.03
N GLU A 59 -23.34 11.22 19.73
CA GLU A 59 -22.55 11.91 20.75
C GLU A 59 -22.18 10.96 21.90
N GLU A 60 -23.14 10.16 22.37
CA GLU A 60 -22.89 9.13 23.38
C GLU A 60 -21.86 8.10 22.91
N LEU A 61 -21.94 7.65 21.66
CA LEU A 61 -20.99 6.70 21.08
C LEU A 61 -19.55 7.27 21.05
N LEU A 62 -19.39 8.50 20.58
CA LEU A 62 -18.08 9.17 20.50
C LEU A 62 -17.44 9.33 21.88
N VAL A 63 -18.25 9.54 22.92
CA VAL A 63 -17.78 9.69 24.30
C VAL A 63 -17.48 8.33 24.95
N SER A 64 -18.35 7.34 24.76
CA SER A 64 -18.34 6.09 25.54
C SER A 64 -17.49 4.97 24.94
N GLU A 65 -17.48 4.82 23.61
CA GLU A 65 -16.81 3.72 22.92
C GLU A 65 -15.43 4.08 22.38
N GLU A 66 -14.92 5.25 22.77
CA GLU A 66 -13.70 5.84 22.20
C GLU A 66 -13.73 5.78 20.66
N ALA A 67 -14.89 6.03 20.02
CA ALA A 67 -14.96 6.11 18.56
C ALA A 67 -14.26 7.40 18.08
N HIS A 68 -13.40 7.32 17.07
CA HIS A 68 -12.77 8.53 16.54
C HIS A 68 -13.76 9.29 15.65
N PRO A 69 -13.84 10.62 15.77
CA PRO A 69 -14.71 11.47 14.93
C PRO A 69 -14.29 11.55 13.45
N ASP A 70 -13.22 10.86 13.05
CA ASP A 70 -12.69 10.86 11.67
C ASP A 70 -12.61 9.44 11.07
N ILE A 71 -13.27 8.47 11.71
CA ILE A 71 -13.41 7.11 11.15
C ILE A 71 -14.10 7.17 9.78
N SER A 72 -13.65 6.35 8.82
CA SER A 72 -14.30 6.23 7.51
C SER A 72 -15.61 5.44 7.61
N VAL A 73 -16.66 5.90 6.94
CA VAL A 73 -18.01 5.28 7.01
C VAL A 73 -18.70 5.34 5.65
N GLY A 74 -19.39 4.27 5.25
CA GLY A 74 -20.28 4.29 4.08
C GLY A 74 -19.57 4.56 2.75
N GLY A 75 -18.28 4.24 2.63
CA GLY A 75 -17.46 4.59 1.46
C GLY A 75 -16.93 6.02 1.46
N PHE A 76 -17.25 6.82 2.48
CA PHE A 76 -16.67 8.16 2.66
C PHE A 76 -15.38 8.08 3.48
N PRO A 77 -14.37 8.91 3.16
CA PRO A 77 -13.10 8.92 3.88
C PRO A 77 -13.24 9.23 5.37
N THR A 78 -14.23 10.04 5.76
CA THR A 78 -14.54 10.33 7.17
C THR A 78 -16.05 10.37 7.39
N VAL A 79 -16.45 10.07 8.62
CA VAL A 79 -17.83 10.17 9.10
C VAL A 79 -18.38 11.59 8.97
N LEU A 80 -17.53 12.62 9.10
CA LEU A 80 -17.91 14.03 8.86
C LEU A 80 -18.42 14.25 7.44
N LEU A 81 -17.73 13.71 6.43
CA LEU A 81 -18.16 13.85 5.03
C LEU A 81 -19.46 13.10 4.75
N TYR A 82 -19.65 11.95 5.39
CA TYR A 82 -20.90 11.20 5.26
C TYR A 82 -22.09 11.94 5.89
N ALA A 83 -21.90 12.54 7.08
CA ALA A 83 -22.92 13.37 7.72
C ALA A 83 -23.27 14.61 6.87
N ILE A 84 -22.27 15.25 6.25
CA ILE A 84 -22.48 16.35 5.29
C ILE A 84 -23.32 15.86 4.09
N TYR A 85 -22.99 14.70 3.53
CA TYR A 85 -23.73 14.12 2.40
C TYR A 85 -25.19 13.83 2.74
N LEU A 86 -25.48 13.35 3.95
CA LEU A 86 -26.85 13.14 4.44
C LEU A 86 -27.59 14.44 4.82
N GLU A 87 -26.92 15.58 4.70
CA GLU A 87 -27.42 16.90 5.12
C GLU A 87 -27.80 16.98 6.61
N ASP A 88 -27.15 16.16 7.45
CA ASP A 88 -27.43 16.06 8.89
C ASP A 88 -26.64 17.11 9.69
N ALA A 89 -27.19 18.31 9.80
CA ALA A 89 -26.55 19.40 10.53
C ALA A 89 -26.30 19.10 12.03
N PRO A 90 -27.24 18.49 12.79
CA PRO A 90 -26.98 18.04 14.15
C PRO A 90 -25.77 17.09 14.28
N ALA A 91 -25.68 16.08 13.42
CA ALA A 91 -24.55 15.15 13.45
C ALA A 91 -23.23 15.83 13.06
N VAL A 92 -23.25 16.73 12.08
CA VAL A 92 -22.07 17.53 11.69
C VAL A 92 -21.58 18.39 12.85
N ASP A 93 -22.49 19.03 13.60
CA ASP A 93 -22.13 19.80 14.78
C ASP A 93 -21.48 18.92 15.86
N VAL A 94 -22.08 17.78 16.18
CA VAL A 94 -21.50 16.79 17.12
C VAL A 94 -20.09 16.40 16.69
N LEU A 95 -19.90 15.98 15.45
CA LEU A 95 -18.59 15.54 14.95
C LEU A 95 -17.52 16.64 15.04
N LEU A 96 -17.87 17.88 14.67
CA LEU A 96 -16.96 19.02 14.74
C LEU A 96 -16.62 19.43 16.18
N ARG A 97 -17.60 19.39 17.10
CA ARG A 97 -17.38 19.62 18.54
C ARG A 97 -16.45 18.56 19.14
N HIS A 98 -16.54 17.33 18.65
CA HIS A 98 -15.69 16.22 19.08
C HIS A 98 -14.34 16.16 18.35
N GLY A 99 -14.03 17.14 17.49
CA GLY A 99 -12.70 17.31 16.91
C GLY A 99 -12.49 16.66 15.55
N ALA A 100 -13.56 16.35 14.80
CA ALA A 100 -13.44 15.92 13.41
C ALA A 100 -12.62 16.92 12.58
N ASP A 101 -11.72 16.41 11.74
CA ASP A 101 -10.81 17.22 10.94
C ASP A 101 -11.52 17.86 9.76
N GLN A 102 -11.99 19.10 9.95
CA GLN A 102 -12.60 19.89 8.89
C GLN A 102 -11.66 20.21 7.72
N ARG A 103 -10.33 20.05 7.85
CA ARG A 103 -9.36 20.32 6.76
C ARG A 103 -9.53 19.36 5.58
N ILE A 104 -10.28 18.27 5.77
CA ILE A 104 -10.68 17.39 4.68
C ILE A 104 -11.49 18.13 3.60
N ILE A 105 -12.19 19.20 3.99
CA ILE A 105 -12.75 20.19 3.08
C ILE A 105 -11.60 21.15 2.75
N ARG A 106 -11.04 21.07 1.53
CA ARG A 106 -9.82 21.81 1.10
C ARG A 106 -10.03 23.32 0.93
N ARG A 107 -10.95 23.89 1.70
CA ARG A 107 -11.36 25.28 1.67
C ARG A 107 -11.18 25.91 3.05
N ARG A 108 -10.01 26.53 3.24
CA ARG A 108 -9.52 27.02 4.55
C ARG A 108 -10.30 28.21 5.14
N ASP A 109 -11.12 28.88 4.34
CA ASP A 109 -11.97 30.00 4.76
C ASP A 109 -13.26 29.56 5.46
N TYR A 110 -13.63 28.27 5.42
CA TYR A 110 -14.80 27.80 6.15
C TYR A 110 -14.48 27.54 7.62
N SER A 111 -15.18 28.25 8.50
CA SER A 111 -15.27 27.91 9.91
C SER A 111 -16.22 26.73 10.14
N GLN A 112 -16.15 26.10 11.31
CA GLN A 112 -17.11 25.05 11.72
C GLN A 112 -18.57 25.54 11.57
N ASN A 113 -18.84 26.78 11.98
CA ASN A 113 -20.16 27.40 11.84
C ASN A 113 -20.58 27.60 10.38
N ASP A 114 -19.64 27.89 9.47
CA ASP A 114 -19.95 28.00 8.04
C ASP A 114 -20.34 26.65 7.46
N ILE A 115 -19.64 25.57 7.86
CA ILE A 115 -19.95 24.19 7.45
C ILE A 115 -21.36 23.82 7.92
N ILE A 116 -21.65 23.96 9.22
CA ILE A 116 -22.96 23.64 9.79
C ILE A 116 -24.07 24.44 9.10
N ARG A 117 -23.86 25.75 8.90
CA ARG A 117 -24.84 26.63 8.23
C ARG A 117 -25.09 26.21 6.78
N LEU A 118 -24.06 25.79 6.05
CA LEU A 118 -24.21 25.33 4.66
C LEU A 118 -25.00 24.02 4.58
N VAL A 119 -24.76 23.10 5.52
CA VAL A 119 -25.53 21.85 5.64
C VAL A 119 -27.00 22.15 5.96
N GLN A 120 -27.28 23.03 6.95
CA GLN A 120 -28.64 23.46 7.29
C GLN A 120 -29.39 24.12 6.12
N GLN A 121 -28.66 24.72 5.18
CA GLN A 121 -29.22 25.36 3.99
C GLN A 121 -29.44 24.39 2.81
N GLY A 122 -29.18 23.09 2.97
CA GLY A 122 -29.22 22.11 1.89
C GLY A 122 -28.17 22.37 0.80
N LYS A 123 -27.01 22.94 1.20
CA LYS A 123 -25.89 23.29 0.30
C LYS A 123 -24.70 22.37 0.50
N SER A 124 -24.93 21.14 0.97
CA SER A 124 -23.88 20.16 1.20
C SER A 124 -23.06 19.84 -0.05
N GLY A 125 -23.67 19.88 -1.24
CA GLY A 125 -22.96 19.73 -2.51
C GLY A 125 -21.76 20.68 -2.67
N LYS A 126 -21.88 21.94 -2.20
CA LYS A 126 -20.77 22.91 -2.24
C LYS A 126 -19.62 22.53 -1.31
N LEU A 127 -19.90 21.87 -0.19
CA LEU A 127 -18.87 21.39 0.72
C LEU A 127 -18.17 20.18 0.12
N LEU A 128 -18.93 19.27 -0.47
CA LEU A 128 -18.43 18.05 -1.09
C LEU A 128 -17.60 18.32 -2.36
N GLU A 129 -17.85 19.40 -3.10
CA GLU A 129 -16.97 19.85 -4.20
C GLU A 129 -15.54 20.19 -3.75
N TYR A 130 -15.37 20.62 -2.49
CA TYR A 130 -14.06 20.91 -1.90
C TYR A 130 -13.51 19.76 -1.07
N ALA A 131 -14.32 18.73 -0.82
CA ALA A 131 -13.83 17.46 -0.32
C ALA A 131 -13.27 16.72 -1.52
N ASP A 132 -11.98 16.40 -1.47
CA ASP A 132 -11.37 15.61 -2.53
C ASP A 132 -11.84 14.16 -2.39
N LEU A 133 -13.04 13.87 -2.89
CA LEU A 133 -13.66 12.55 -2.82
C LEU A 133 -13.06 11.59 -3.87
N THR A 134 -12.05 12.01 -4.62
CA THR A 134 -11.32 11.09 -5.48
C THR A 134 -10.45 10.18 -4.61
N GLU A 135 -10.68 8.86 -4.73
CA GLU A 135 -9.94 7.82 -4.01
C GLU A 135 -8.41 7.96 -4.15
N GLU A 136 -7.92 8.66 -5.18
CA GLU A 136 -6.50 8.75 -5.49
C GLU A 136 -5.72 9.79 -4.66
N GLU A 137 -6.36 10.85 -4.12
CA GLU A 137 -5.62 12.05 -3.65
C GLU A 137 -5.74 12.44 -2.17
N THR A 138 -6.60 11.81 -1.34
CA THR A 138 -6.65 12.20 0.09
C THR A 138 -5.41 11.73 0.85
N GLU A 139 -4.74 12.67 1.54
CA GLU A 139 -3.59 12.40 2.41
C GLU A 139 -3.89 11.35 3.50
N PHE A 140 -5.16 11.21 3.89
CA PHE A 140 -5.66 10.19 4.80
C PHE A 140 -5.39 8.76 4.27
N PHE A 141 -5.68 8.48 2.99
CA PHE A 141 -5.32 7.22 2.34
C PHE A 141 -3.85 7.14 1.92
N ASN A 142 -3.11 8.25 1.92
CA ASN A 142 -1.64 8.20 1.73
C ASN A 142 -0.95 7.63 2.99
N ALA A 143 -1.56 7.73 4.17
CA ALA A 143 -1.05 7.10 5.40
C ALA A 143 -1.15 5.56 5.39
N SER A 144 -2.02 4.96 4.57
CA SER A 144 -2.07 3.51 4.33
C SER A 144 -1.04 3.02 3.30
N SER A 145 0.00 3.82 3.03
CA SER A 145 1.11 3.56 2.07
C SER A 145 1.63 2.12 2.00
N SER A 146 1.51 1.31 3.06
CA SER A 146 1.80 -0.13 3.05
C SER A 146 0.89 -0.94 2.12
N HIS A 147 -0.41 -0.64 2.07
CA HIS A 147 -1.39 -1.33 1.21
C HIS A 147 -1.22 -0.94 -0.26
N ARG A 148 -1.03 0.35 -0.57
CA ARG A 148 -0.71 0.79 -1.94
C ARG A 148 0.62 0.25 -2.41
N ALA A 149 1.65 0.23 -1.56
CA ALA A 149 2.92 -0.41 -1.91
C ALA A 149 2.72 -1.93 -2.16
N LEU A 150 1.91 -2.61 -1.35
CA LEU A 150 1.61 -4.03 -1.52
C LEU A 150 0.84 -4.31 -2.82
N MET A 151 -0.23 -3.57 -3.09
CA MET A 151 -1.04 -3.68 -4.30
C MET A 151 -0.25 -3.29 -5.55
N TRP A 152 0.57 -2.24 -5.46
CA TRP A 152 1.52 -1.87 -6.50
C TRP A 152 2.52 -2.99 -6.74
N TRP A 153 3.11 -3.58 -5.69
CA TRP A 153 4.01 -4.73 -5.84
C TRP A 153 3.31 -5.97 -6.38
N GLN A 154 2.04 -6.22 -6.06
CA GLN A 154 1.27 -7.33 -6.62
C GLN A 154 0.99 -7.11 -8.11
N GLN A 155 0.48 -5.94 -8.50
CA GLN A 155 0.16 -5.65 -9.90
C GLN A 155 1.42 -5.47 -10.75
N TYR A 156 2.39 -4.69 -10.28
CA TYR A 156 3.67 -4.48 -10.94
C TYR A 156 4.49 -5.77 -10.97
N GLY A 157 4.55 -6.49 -9.85
CA GLY A 157 5.23 -7.79 -9.75
C GLY A 157 4.63 -8.83 -10.70
N MET A 158 3.31 -8.92 -10.80
CA MET A 158 2.66 -9.81 -11.78
C MET A 158 2.98 -9.43 -13.23
N ARG A 159 2.95 -8.14 -13.57
CA ARG A 159 3.30 -7.67 -14.93
C ARG A 159 4.75 -7.97 -15.28
N MET A 160 5.67 -7.73 -14.33
CA MET A 160 7.08 -8.04 -14.51
C MET A 160 7.34 -9.55 -14.59
N ALA A 161 6.64 -10.36 -13.79
CA ALA A 161 6.73 -11.81 -13.83
C ALA A 161 6.21 -12.38 -15.16
N LEU A 162 5.10 -11.86 -15.68
CA LEU A 162 4.56 -12.25 -16.98
C LEU A 162 5.53 -11.88 -18.12
N GLY A 163 6.08 -10.66 -18.08
CA GLY A 163 7.10 -10.22 -19.05
C GLY A 163 8.35 -11.09 -19.00
N GLY A 164 8.85 -11.39 -17.80
CA GLY A 164 10.00 -12.28 -17.60
C GLY A 164 9.74 -13.70 -18.10
N ALA A 165 8.56 -14.25 -17.84
CA ALA A 165 8.14 -15.57 -18.34
C ALA A 165 8.07 -15.60 -19.87
N ALA A 166 7.52 -14.57 -20.50
CA ALA A 166 7.47 -14.46 -21.95
C ALA A 166 8.88 -14.42 -22.57
N VAL A 167 9.79 -13.64 -21.99
CA VAL A 167 11.20 -13.57 -22.42
C VAL A 167 11.89 -14.92 -22.27
N LEU A 168 11.68 -15.64 -21.16
CA LEU A 168 12.21 -16.99 -20.96
C LEU A 168 11.70 -17.98 -22.01
N ILE A 169 10.39 -17.98 -22.29
CA ILE A 169 9.78 -18.86 -23.29
C ILE A 169 10.33 -18.56 -24.69
N ILE A 170 10.42 -17.29 -25.07
CA ILE A 170 10.97 -16.87 -26.37
C ILE A 170 12.43 -17.32 -26.49
N SER A 171 13.22 -17.10 -25.44
CA SER A 171 14.65 -17.49 -25.42
C SER A 171 14.81 -19.00 -25.58
N TYR A 172 13.98 -19.77 -24.89
CA TYR A 172 13.98 -21.23 -24.98
C TYR A 172 13.58 -21.74 -26.36
N VAL A 173 12.49 -21.23 -26.94
CA VAL A 173 12.01 -21.66 -28.25
C VAL A 173 12.98 -21.30 -29.38
N THR A 174 13.66 -20.17 -29.26
CA THR A 174 14.54 -19.65 -30.33
C THR A 174 16.01 -20.03 -30.15
N GLY A 175 16.42 -20.46 -28.96
CA GLY A 175 17.82 -20.67 -28.60
C GLY A 175 18.65 -19.39 -28.47
N LEU A 176 18.01 -18.20 -28.49
CA LEU A 176 18.68 -16.90 -28.53
C LEU A 176 19.08 -16.39 -27.13
N TRP A 177 19.62 -17.26 -26.28
CA TRP A 177 19.95 -16.95 -24.88
C TRP A 177 20.96 -15.80 -24.75
N GLU A 178 22.04 -15.86 -25.52
CA GLU A 178 23.12 -14.87 -25.47
C GLU A 178 22.67 -13.50 -25.99
N GLN A 179 21.91 -13.48 -27.09
CA GLN A 179 21.41 -12.24 -27.69
C GLN A 179 20.40 -11.56 -26.76
N ILE A 180 19.48 -12.32 -26.17
CA ILE A 180 18.49 -11.80 -25.24
C ILE A 180 19.17 -11.34 -23.94
N GLY A 181 20.14 -12.11 -23.42
CA GLY A 181 20.93 -11.71 -22.26
C GLY A 181 21.71 -10.41 -22.48
N THR A 182 22.32 -10.25 -23.66
CA THR A 182 23.02 -9.02 -24.05
C THR A 182 22.07 -7.84 -24.11
N LEU A 183 20.90 -8.00 -24.75
CA LEU A 183 19.89 -6.95 -24.83
C LEU A 183 19.39 -6.52 -23.45
N LEU A 184 19.08 -7.46 -22.57
CA LEU A 184 18.65 -7.18 -21.19
C LEU A 184 19.74 -6.46 -20.40
N THR A 185 21.00 -6.89 -20.51
CA THR A 185 22.13 -6.24 -19.83
C THR A 185 22.26 -4.78 -20.26
N ILE A 186 22.23 -4.51 -21.57
CA ILE A 186 22.29 -3.16 -22.13
C ILE A 186 21.08 -2.33 -21.69
N ALA A 187 19.87 -2.89 -21.75
CA ALA A 187 18.64 -2.21 -21.36
C ALA A 187 18.64 -1.83 -19.88
N GLY A 188 19.07 -2.74 -18.99
CA GLY A 188 19.19 -2.49 -17.56
C GLY A 188 20.20 -1.40 -17.24
N ALA A 189 21.37 -1.43 -17.89
CA ALA A 189 22.40 -0.39 -17.75
C ALA A 189 21.91 0.98 -18.25
N ALA A 190 21.31 1.03 -19.45
CA ALA A 190 20.77 2.25 -20.04
C ALA A 190 19.65 2.86 -19.17
N TRP A 191 18.75 2.03 -18.65
CA TRP A 191 17.70 2.47 -17.73
C TRP A 191 18.29 3.01 -16.41
N GLY A 192 19.30 2.35 -15.85
CA GLY A 192 20.01 2.83 -14.66
C GLY A 192 20.67 4.20 -14.88
N VAL A 193 21.35 4.39 -16.02
CA VAL A 193 21.94 5.67 -16.41
C VAL A 193 20.86 6.74 -16.62
N TYR A 194 19.76 6.40 -17.29
CA TYR A 194 18.63 7.30 -17.47
C TYR A 194 18.07 7.80 -16.12
N LEU A 195 17.82 6.90 -15.17
CA LEU A 195 17.36 7.27 -13.83
C LEU A 195 18.39 8.13 -13.08
N PHE A 196 19.67 7.82 -13.22
CA PHE A 196 20.75 8.61 -12.61
C PHE A 196 20.81 10.04 -13.17
N VAL A 197 20.67 10.21 -14.48
CA VAL A 197 20.64 11.53 -15.13
C VAL A 197 19.37 12.31 -14.76
N MET A 198 18.22 11.63 -14.74
CA MET A 198 16.92 12.22 -14.41
C MET A 198 16.77 12.57 -12.93
N LYS A 199 17.57 11.97 -12.03
CA LYS A 199 17.62 12.30 -10.60
C LYS A 199 17.86 13.79 -10.32
N LYS A 200 18.50 14.52 -11.24
CA LYS A 200 18.69 15.98 -11.09
C LYS A 200 17.39 16.80 -11.20
N LYS A 201 16.30 16.23 -11.71
CA LYS A 201 15.03 16.95 -11.93
C LYS A 201 13.95 16.69 -10.88
N TYR A 202 14.06 15.65 -10.07
CA TYR A 202 12.99 15.24 -9.14
C TYR A 202 13.52 15.09 -7.71
N THR A 203 12.74 15.54 -6.73
CA THR A 203 13.05 15.47 -5.29
C THR A 203 12.94 14.07 -4.70
N VAL A 204 12.34 13.12 -5.42
CA VAL A 204 12.17 11.73 -4.99
C VAL A 204 13.35 10.87 -5.49
N LEU A 205 13.92 10.05 -4.61
CA LEU A 205 14.96 9.08 -4.96
C LEU A 205 14.42 8.09 -6.02
N PRO A 206 15.02 7.99 -7.22
CA PRO A 206 14.55 7.07 -8.24
C PRO A 206 14.68 5.62 -7.79
N ASP A 207 13.71 4.78 -8.15
CA ASP A 207 13.72 3.35 -7.85
C ASP A 207 14.63 2.60 -8.84
N TYR A 208 15.83 2.24 -8.38
CA TYR A 208 16.81 1.49 -9.18
C TYR A 208 16.56 -0.02 -9.24
N ARG A 209 15.54 -0.55 -8.55
CA ARG A 209 15.30 -2.00 -8.47
C ARG A 209 15.08 -2.62 -9.85
N GLY A 210 14.20 -2.01 -10.66
CA GLY A 210 13.89 -2.49 -12.02
C GLY A 210 15.13 -2.61 -12.91
N PRO A 211 15.90 -1.53 -13.14
CA PRO A 211 17.10 -1.58 -13.96
C PRO A 211 18.14 -2.60 -13.49
N VAL A 212 18.35 -2.69 -12.17
CA VAL A 212 19.29 -3.67 -11.58
C VAL A 212 18.83 -5.10 -11.85
N TRP A 213 17.54 -5.37 -11.70
CA TRP A 213 16.98 -6.69 -12.02
C TRP A 213 17.14 -7.07 -13.48
N VAL A 214 16.83 -6.14 -14.39
CA VAL A 214 16.97 -6.36 -15.84
C VAL A 214 18.44 -6.60 -16.21
N PHE A 215 19.36 -5.86 -15.60
CA PHE A 215 20.80 -6.04 -15.80
C PHE A 215 21.28 -7.41 -15.31
N ILE A 216 20.92 -7.80 -14.08
CA ILE A 216 21.31 -9.09 -13.48
C ILE A 216 20.72 -10.25 -14.28
N ALA A 217 19.45 -10.14 -14.70
CA ALA A 217 18.81 -11.14 -15.55
C ALA A 217 19.56 -11.28 -16.87
N GLY A 218 19.96 -10.18 -17.51
CA GLY A 218 20.76 -10.22 -18.71
C GLY A 218 22.10 -10.94 -18.53
N GLY A 219 22.85 -10.60 -17.47
CA GLY A 219 24.10 -11.27 -17.15
C GLY A 219 23.93 -12.77 -16.90
N PHE A 220 22.83 -13.16 -16.26
CA PHE A 220 22.50 -14.57 -16.05
C PHE A 220 22.28 -15.31 -17.39
N PHE A 221 21.51 -14.74 -18.32
CA PHE A 221 21.28 -15.35 -19.63
C PHE A 221 22.58 -15.53 -20.44
N ILE A 222 23.52 -14.58 -20.34
CA ILE A 222 24.82 -14.66 -21.00
C ILE A 222 25.70 -15.73 -20.35
N LEU A 223 25.82 -15.72 -19.03
CA LEU A 223 26.71 -16.64 -18.30
C LEU A 223 26.31 -18.09 -18.50
N PHE A 224 25.01 -18.34 -18.64
CA PHE A 224 24.51 -19.68 -18.77
C PHE A 224 24.28 -20.10 -20.23
N SER A 225 24.36 -19.24 -21.25
CA SER A 225 23.98 -19.60 -22.63
C SER A 225 24.64 -20.86 -23.21
N GLY A 226 25.86 -21.20 -22.75
CA GLY A 226 26.60 -22.39 -23.19
C GLY A 226 26.36 -23.66 -22.37
N ALA A 227 25.57 -23.61 -21.30
CA ALA A 227 25.35 -24.72 -20.37
C ALA A 227 24.01 -25.48 -20.57
N TRP A 228 23.30 -25.24 -21.68
CA TRP A 228 21.93 -25.72 -21.89
C TRP A 228 21.93 -26.78 -23.00
N GLU A 229 22.34 -28.00 -22.67
CA GLU A 229 22.28 -29.12 -23.61
C GLU A 229 21.04 -30.01 -23.38
N GLY A 230 20.19 -29.73 -22.37
CA GLY A 230 18.97 -30.51 -22.12
C GLY A 230 17.81 -29.80 -21.41
N MET A 231 16.65 -30.45 -21.44
CA MET A 231 15.40 -30.00 -20.77
C MET A 231 15.55 -29.92 -19.24
N GLN A 232 16.52 -30.65 -18.67
CA GLN A 232 16.88 -30.55 -17.25
C GLN A 232 17.47 -29.18 -16.92
N ASP A 233 18.29 -28.58 -17.80
CA ASP A 233 18.96 -27.29 -17.56
C ASP A 233 17.95 -26.13 -17.53
N ALA A 234 16.88 -26.23 -18.32
CA ALA A 234 15.78 -25.27 -18.30
C ALA A 234 14.96 -25.35 -17.00
N LEU A 235 14.71 -26.56 -16.47
CA LEU A 235 14.03 -26.75 -15.19
C LEU A 235 14.89 -26.22 -14.03
N TYR A 236 16.19 -26.54 -14.02
CA TYR A 236 17.13 -26.03 -13.02
C TYR A 236 17.24 -24.52 -13.07
N THR A 237 17.25 -23.94 -14.27
CA THR A 237 17.24 -22.48 -14.43
C THR A 237 15.95 -21.83 -13.92
N ALA A 238 14.79 -22.41 -14.22
CA ALA A 238 13.52 -21.91 -13.70
C ALA A 238 13.47 -21.97 -12.16
N VAL A 239 13.96 -23.07 -11.57
CA VAL A 239 14.07 -23.22 -10.11
C VAL A 239 15.07 -22.22 -9.54
N PHE A 240 16.23 -22.03 -10.18
CA PHE A 240 17.23 -21.05 -9.76
C PHE A 240 16.69 -19.62 -9.79
N LEU A 241 16.01 -19.21 -10.87
CA LEU A 241 15.42 -17.87 -10.98
C LEU A 241 14.29 -17.64 -9.97
N LEU A 242 13.47 -18.66 -9.69
CA LEU A 242 12.46 -18.62 -8.64
C LEU A 242 13.09 -18.47 -7.25
N LEU A 243 14.18 -19.18 -6.97
CA LEU A 243 14.90 -19.09 -5.70
C LEU A 243 15.67 -17.78 -5.57
N LEU A 244 16.26 -17.26 -6.64
CA LEU A 244 16.90 -15.94 -6.69
C LEU A 244 15.88 -14.83 -6.43
N GLY A 245 14.73 -14.88 -7.11
CA GLY A 245 13.61 -13.96 -6.90
C GLY A 245 13.15 -13.95 -5.45
N ASN A 246 12.93 -15.13 -4.86
CA ASN A 246 12.56 -15.23 -3.45
C ASN A 246 13.68 -14.78 -2.49
N THR A 247 14.95 -15.02 -2.81
CA THR A 247 16.10 -14.58 -2.00
C THR A 247 16.19 -13.05 -1.98
N VAL A 248 15.93 -12.38 -3.11
CA VAL A 248 15.92 -10.91 -3.14
C VAL A 248 14.68 -10.34 -2.44
N LEU A 249 13.51 -10.99 -2.55
CA LEU A 249 12.34 -10.63 -1.73
C LEU A 249 12.64 -10.76 -0.23
N TRP A 250 13.44 -11.75 0.17
CA TRP A 250 13.93 -11.90 1.53
C TRP A 250 14.95 -10.82 1.94
N ILE A 251 15.93 -10.49 1.09
CA ILE A 251 16.87 -9.39 1.37
C ILE A 251 16.10 -8.07 1.55
N ASN A 252 15.11 -7.80 0.69
CA ASN A 252 14.23 -6.63 0.81
C ASN A 252 13.41 -6.67 2.12
N SER A 253 13.03 -7.85 2.63
CA SER A 253 12.35 -7.97 3.92
C SER A 253 13.29 -7.73 5.11
N ILE A 254 14.55 -8.17 5.02
CA ILE A 254 15.60 -7.84 6.00
C ILE A 254 15.83 -6.33 6.08
N ILE A 255 15.98 -5.67 4.93
CA ILE A 255 16.18 -4.21 4.86
C ILE A 255 14.99 -3.46 5.50
N ARG A 256 13.78 -4.00 5.35
CA ARG A 256 12.55 -3.45 5.93
C ARG A 256 12.30 -3.84 7.39
N LYS A 257 13.18 -4.66 8.00
CA LYS A 257 13.04 -5.19 9.38
C LYS A 257 11.71 -5.92 9.63
N ASP A 258 11.22 -6.65 8.64
CA ASP A 258 10.00 -7.46 8.74
C ASP A 258 10.34 -8.88 9.25
N ASP A 259 10.14 -9.12 10.55
CA ASP A 259 10.56 -10.34 11.23
C ASP A 259 9.81 -11.61 10.76
N SER A 260 8.56 -11.49 10.29
CA SER A 260 7.77 -12.64 9.81
C SER A 260 8.27 -13.16 8.46
N ARG A 261 8.75 -12.26 7.61
CA ARG A 261 9.36 -12.58 6.31
C ARG A 261 10.83 -12.96 6.44
N ARG A 262 11.53 -12.46 7.46
CA ARG A 262 12.93 -12.82 7.74
C ARG A 262 13.10 -14.30 8.05
N LYS A 263 12.18 -14.91 8.83
CA LYS A 263 12.20 -16.36 9.12
C LYS A 263 11.92 -17.21 7.87
N ARG A 264 10.94 -16.82 7.06
CA ARG A 264 10.57 -17.55 5.83
C ARG A 264 11.69 -17.53 4.79
N GLY A 265 12.38 -16.41 4.61
CA GLY A 265 13.43 -16.36 3.61
C GLY A 265 14.81 -16.90 4.04
N ILE A 266 15.00 -17.28 5.33
CA ILE A 266 16.14 -18.14 5.71
C ILE A 266 16.00 -19.50 5.02
N ILE A 267 14.79 -20.08 5.01
CA ILE A 267 14.50 -21.35 4.32
C ILE A 267 14.74 -21.19 2.82
N THR A 268 14.29 -20.08 2.23
CA THR A 268 14.56 -19.79 0.82
C THR A 268 16.05 -19.61 0.52
N GLY A 269 16.79 -18.91 1.38
CA GLY A 269 18.24 -18.74 1.22
C GLY A 269 18.99 -20.07 1.31
N ILE A 270 18.59 -20.95 2.23
CA ILE A 270 19.13 -22.31 2.34
C ILE A 270 18.82 -23.12 1.08
N LEU A 271 17.57 -23.08 0.59
CA LEU A 271 17.18 -23.75 -0.65
C LEU A 271 17.95 -23.20 -1.85
N PHE A 272 18.15 -21.89 -1.95
CA PHE A 272 18.95 -21.26 -3.01
C PHE A 272 20.40 -21.76 -2.99
N VAL A 273 21.04 -21.77 -1.82
CA VAL A 273 22.40 -22.30 -1.65
C VAL A 273 22.47 -23.77 -2.05
N LEU A 274 21.53 -24.60 -1.59
CA LEU A 274 21.48 -26.02 -1.94
C LEU A 274 21.27 -26.24 -3.44
N THR A 275 20.43 -25.44 -4.09
CA THR A 275 20.23 -25.52 -5.55
C THR A 275 21.46 -25.08 -6.33
N VAL A 276 22.20 -24.07 -5.85
CA VAL A 276 23.49 -23.67 -6.45
C VAL A 276 24.54 -24.77 -6.37
N PHE A 277 24.51 -25.62 -5.33
CA PHE A 277 25.44 -26.75 -5.18
C PHE A 277 25.00 -28.04 -5.89
N LEU A 278 23.75 -28.11 -6.34
CA LEU A 278 23.20 -29.27 -7.06
C LEU A 278 23.24 -29.11 -8.59
N ILE A 279 23.47 -27.89 -9.08
CA ILE A 279 23.73 -27.52 -10.48
C ILE A 279 25.25 -27.53 -10.67
#